data_AF-A0A2E7S257-F1
#
_entry.id   AF-A0A2E7S257-F1
#
_cell.length_a   1.000
_cell.length_b   1.000
_cell.length_c   1.000
_cell.angle_alpha   90.00
_cell.angle_beta   90.00
_cell.angle_gamma   90.00
#
_symmetry.space_group_name_H-M   'P 1'
#
loop_
_entity.id
_entity.type
_entity.pdbx_description
1 polymer ?
#
loop_
_entity_poly.entity_id
_entity_poly.type
_entity_poly.pdbx_seq_one_letter_code
_entity_poly.pdbx_strand_id
1 'polypeptide(L)'
;MARKKTTKKTSAAKKTSAKAKKAPSSGKRKKASAKKTSASLGRPKIAGTAELDLEFKGDFGARQIFQFLDVQTFKELEEFSPQEITDRVITPLVQAVERIRKQLAMANRHLAGDQKFARSFQEALAEVTGATRK
;
A
#
# COMPACT_ATOMS: atom_id res chain seq x y z
N MET A 1 84.93 -8.22 70.84
CA MET A 1 83.47 -8.29 70.57
C MET A 1 83.24 -7.84 69.11
N ALA A 2 83.54 -8.55 68.01
CA ALA A 2 82.94 -9.77 67.44
C ALA A 2 81.40 -9.81 67.59
N ARG A 3 80.53 -9.90 66.56
CA ARG A 3 80.68 -10.36 65.16
C ARG A 3 79.35 -10.18 64.39
N LYS A 4 79.43 -10.09 63.03
CA LYS A 4 78.54 -10.73 62.01
C LYS A 4 77.11 -10.13 61.81
N LYS A 5 76.41 -10.20 60.65
CA LYS A 5 76.53 -11.01 59.41
C LYS A 5 75.50 -10.50 58.33
N THR A 6 75.93 -10.48 57.06
CA THR A 6 75.31 -11.04 55.82
C THR A 6 73.81 -10.92 55.42
N THR A 7 73.64 -10.77 54.08
CA THR A 7 72.75 -11.49 53.11
C THR A 7 71.41 -10.90 52.62
N LYS A 8 71.30 -10.84 51.27
CA LYS A 8 70.11 -10.74 50.41
C LYS A 8 69.02 -11.78 50.73
N LYS A 9 67.74 -11.43 50.56
CA LYS A 9 66.67 -12.38 50.15
C LYS A 9 65.45 -11.71 49.48
N THR A 10 65.19 -12.16 48.24
CA THR A 10 63.94 -12.47 47.51
C THR A 10 62.55 -11.89 47.86
N SER A 11 61.86 -11.54 46.77
CA SER A 11 60.47 -11.83 46.35
C SER A 11 59.28 -11.08 46.99
N ALA A 12 58.51 -10.35 46.15
CA ALA A 12 57.08 -10.61 45.92
C ALA A 12 56.46 -9.66 44.85
N ALA A 13 55.76 -10.28 43.88
CA ALA A 13 54.57 -9.84 43.14
C ALA A 13 54.58 -8.54 42.30
N LYS A 14 54.31 -8.62 40.98
CA LYS A 14 52.94 -8.66 40.39
C LYS A 14 52.94 -8.20 38.90
N LYS A 15 52.32 -9.04 38.04
CA LYS A 15 51.65 -8.75 36.74
C LYS A 15 52.45 -8.15 35.58
N THR A 16 52.51 -8.88 34.45
CA THR A 16 51.72 -8.65 33.21
C THR A 16 52.28 -9.45 32.04
N SER A 17 51.47 -9.61 30.99
CA SER A 17 51.76 -10.19 29.66
C SER A 17 51.71 -11.71 29.51
N ALA A 18 50.56 -12.22 29.05
CA ALA A 18 50.51 -13.45 28.27
C ALA A 18 49.59 -13.23 27.06
N LYS A 19 50.18 -13.51 25.91
CA LYS A 19 49.69 -13.35 24.54
C LYS A 19 48.77 -14.53 24.21
N ALA A 20 47.53 -14.26 23.77
CA ALA A 20 46.66 -15.26 23.19
C ALA A 20 46.02 -14.73 21.89
N LYS A 21 46.28 -15.44 20.81
CA LYS A 21 45.85 -15.18 19.44
C LYS A 21 44.31 -15.15 19.37
N LYS A 22 43.71 -14.02 18.94
CA LYS A 22 42.28 -13.98 18.58
C LYS A 22 42.10 -14.25 17.09
N ALA A 23 41.36 -15.31 16.79
CA ALA A 23 40.82 -15.61 15.48
C ALA A 23 39.95 -14.44 14.97
N PRO A 24 39.85 -14.21 13.65
CA PRO A 24 38.90 -13.25 13.11
C PRO A 24 37.49 -13.78 13.33
N SER A 25 36.80 -13.21 14.32
CA SER A 25 35.36 -13.31 14.47
C SER A 25 34.73 -12.70 13.22
N SER A 26 34.21 -13.55 12.34
CA SER A 26 33.34 -13.16 11.25
C SER A 26 32.03 -12.65 11.86
N GLY A 27 32.03 -11.37 12.24
CA GLY A 27 30.83 -10.64 12.55
C GLY A 27 29.94 -10.63 11.31
N LYS A 28 29.05 -11.61 11.19
CA LYS A 28 27.91 -11.58 10.27
C LYS A 28 27.12 -10.32 10.60
N ARG A 29 27.42 -9.23 9.89
CA ARG A 29 26.60 -8.03 9.84
C ARG A 29 25.20 -8.50 9.43
N LYS A 30 24.25 -8.43 10.36
CA LYS A 30 22.83 -8.59 10.04
C LYS A 30 22.54 -7.58 8.94
N LYS A 31 22.25 -8.09 7.74
CA LYS A 31 21.78 -7.31 6.60
C LYS A 31 20.48 -6.68 7.07
N ALA A 32 20.50 -5.38 7.40
CA ALA A 32 19.28 -4.63 7.57
C ALA A 32 18.49 -4.82 6.28
N SER A 33 17.27 -5.35 6.39
CA SER A 33 16.36 -5.46 5.27
C SER A 33 16.24 -4.07 4.66
N ALA A 34 16.66 -3.95 3.40
CA ALA A 34 16.54 -2.71 2.66
C ALA A 34 15.05 -2.38 2.56
N LYS A 35 14.59 -1.48 3.44
CA LYS A 35 13.26 -0.90 3.36
C LYS A 35 13.25 -0.15 2.03
N LYS A 36 12.38 -0.56 1.09
CA LYS A 36 12.21 0.09 -0.21
C LYS A 36 12.06 1.59 0.05
N THR A 37 13.10 2.36 -0.25
CA THR A 37 13.03 3.81 -0.25
C THR A 37 12.17 4.15 -1.46
N SER A 38 10.90 4.49 -1.23
CA SER A 38 10.15 5.23 -2.22
C SER A 38 11.02 6.41 -2.65
N ALA A 39 11.18 6.61 -3.95
CA ALA A 39 11.97 7.70 -4.48
C ALA A 39 11.41 9.00 -3.89
N SER A 40 12.16 9.60 -2.96
CA SER A 40 11.67 10.76 -2.22
C SER A 40 11.67 11.97 -3.14
N LEU A 41 10.49 12.52 -3.41
CA LEU A 41 10.30 13.77 -4.16
C LEU A 41 10.63 15.01 -3.30
N GLY A 42 11.23 14.82 -2.13
CA GLY A 42 11.53 15.88 -1.16
C GLY A 42 10.41 16.08 -0.13
N ARG A 43 10.44 17.21 0.58
CA ARG A 43 9.42 17.56 1.57
C ARG A 43 8.12 17.96 0.84
N PRO A 44 6.96 17.40 1.22
CA PRO A 44 5.67 17.85 0.69
C PRO A 44 5.49 19.36 0.91
N LYS A 45 5.07 20.06 -0.14
CA LYS A 45 4.77 21.50 -0.07
C LYS A 45 3.42 21.77 0.60
N ILE A 46 2.53 20.78 0.57
CA ILE A 46 1.17 20.85 1.09
C ILE A 46 1.09 19.90 2.29
N ALA A 47 0.38 20.33 3.33
CA ALA A 47 0.13 19.47 4.48
C ALA A 47 -0.84 18.35 4.08
N GLY A 48 -0.61 17.11 4.54
CA GLY A 48 -1.52 16.00 4.27
C GLY A 48 -2.94 16.21 4.79
N THR A 49 -3.13 17.13 5.75
CA THR A 49 -4.42 17.54 6.32
C THR A 49 -5.10 18.68 5.54
N ALA A 50 -4.48 19.18 4.47
CA ALA A 50 -5.10 20.21 3.64
C ALA A 50 -6.29 19.63 2.86
N GLU A 51 -7.32 20.46 2.67
CA GLU A 51 -8.51 20.08 1.93
C GLU A 51 -8.22 20.01 0.43
N LEU A 52 -8.49 18.86 -0.18
CA LEU A 52 -8.35 18.64 -1.62
C LEU A 52 -9.23 19.62 -2.42
N ASP A 53 -10.44 19.87 -1.92
CA ASP A 53 -11.41 20.74 -2.57
C ASP A 53 -10.93 22.19 -2.67
N LEU A 54 -10.09 22.64 -1.74
CA LEU A 54 -9.53 23.99 -1.76
C LEU A 54 -8.33 24.13 -2.70
N GLU A 55 -7.52 23.07 -2.83
CA GLU A 55 -6.36 23.06 -3.72
C GLU A 55 -6.80 22.88 -5.20
N PHE A 56 -7.80 22.03 -5.44
CA PHE A 56 -8.30 21.71 -6.78
C PHE A 56 -9.53 22.53 -7.18
N LYS A 57 -9.73 23.75 -6.63
CA LYS A 57 -10.89 24.60 -6.95
C LYS A 57 -11.10 24.85 -8.45
N GLY A 58 -10.01 24.94 -9.21
CA GLY A 58 -10.03 25.16 -10.67
C GLY A 58 -10.30 23.90 -11.50
N ASP A 59 -10.22 22.71 -10.88
CA ASP A 59 -10.41 21.43 -11.56
C ASP A 59 -11.70 20.76 -11.08
N PHE A 60 -12.78 21.03 -11.80
CA PHE A 60 -14.08 20.43 -11.53
C PHE A 60 -14.05 18.90 -11.61
N GLY A 61 -13.29 18.34 -12.54
CA GLY A 61 -13.21 16.89 -12.74
C GLY A 61 -12.55 16.20 -11.54
N ALA A 62 -11.44 16.75 -11.04
CA ALA A 62 -10.78 16.26 -9.84
C ALA A 62 -11.70 16.28 -8.62
N ARG A 63 -12.46 17.37 -8.42
CA ARG A 63 -13.42 17.50 -7.32
C ARG A 63 -14.54 16.47 -7.38
N GLN A 64 -15.04 16.16 -8.58
CA GLN A 64 -16.03 15.08 -8.75
C GLN A 64 -15.46 13.72 -8.34
N ILE A 65 -14.19 13.46 -8.67
CA ILE A 65 -13.52 12.21 -8.27
C ILE A 65 -13.37 12.16 -6.74
N PHE A 66 -12.98 13.24 -6.09
CA PHE A 66 -12.85 13.28 -4.62
C PHE A 66 -14.19 13.05 -3.92
N GLN A 67 -15.26 13.68 -4.44
CA GLN A 67 -16.62 13.46 -3.94
C GLN A 67 -17.08 12.01 -4.14
N PHE A 68 -16.70 11.40 -5.26
CA PHE A 68 -17.07 10.01 -5.54
C PHE A 68 -16.30 9.01 -4.66
N LEU A 69 -15.03 9.29 -4.38
CA LEU A 69 -14.19 8.48 -3.50
C LEU A 69 -14.46 8.73 -2.00
N ASP A 70 -15.27 9.74 -1.68
CA ASP A 70 -15.54 10.21 -0.31
C ASP A 70 -14.26 10.56 0.45
N VAL A 71 -13.35 11.30 -0.22
CA VAL A 71 -12.08 11.77 0.36
C VAL A 71 -12.06 13.29 0.44
N GLN A 72 -11.52 13.82 1.54
CA GLN A 72 -11.46 15.25 1.81
C GLN A 72 -10.01 15.75 1.90
N THR A 73 -9.06 14.89 2.28
CA THR A 73 -7.68 15.31 2.56
C THR A 73 -6.65 14.61 1.67
N PHE A 74 -5.50 15.26 1.46
CA PHE A 74 -4.39 14.68 0.70
C PHE A 74 -3.93 13.33 1.25
N LYS A 75 -3.93 13.18 2.58
CA LYS A 75 -3.54 11.93 3.23
C LYS A 75 -4.43 10.76 2.81
N GLU A 76 -5.74 10.99 2.71
CA GLU A 76 -6.70 9.96 2.27
C GLU A 76 -6.53 9.63 0.79
N LEU A 77 -6.28 10.65 -0.05
CA LEU A 77 -6.06 10.43 -1.48
C LEU A 77 -4.75 9.66 -1.76
N GLU A 78 -3.70 9.90 -0.98
CA GLU A 78 -2.40 9.21 -1.07
C GLU A 78 -2.47 7.72 -0.69
N GLU A 79 -3.53 7.27 -0.02
CA GLU A 79 -3.73 5.84 0.28
C GLU A 79 -4.10 5.02 -0.96
N PHE A 80 -4.61 5.67 -2.01
CA PHE A 80 -5.02 5.00 -3.23
C PHE A 80 -3.95 5.06 -4.30
N SER A 81 -3.75 3.94 -5.00
CA SER A 81 -3.02 3.96 -6.26
C SER A 81 -3.87 4.60 -7.38
N PRO A 82 -3.24 5.14 -8.43
CA PRO A 82 -3.95 5.70 -9.57
C PRO A 82 -4.92 4.70 -10.23
N GLN A 83 -4.54 3.42 -10.27
CA GLN A 83 -5.38 2.36 -10.81
C GLN A 83 -6.60 2.10 -9.91
N GLU A 84 -6.42 2.06 -8.59
CA GLU A 84 -7.54 1.87 -7.66
C GLU A 84 -8.54 3.02 -7.70
N ILE A 85 -8.06 4.27 -7.84
CA ILE A 85 -8.93 5.44 -8.05
C ILE A 85 -9.79 5.23 -9.30
N THR A 86 -9.15 4.83 -10.40
CA THR A 86 -9.81 4.60 -11.69
C THR A 86 -10.85 3.49 -11.58
N ASP A 87 -10.49 2.34 -11.02
CA ASP A 87 -11.38 1.18 -10.90
C ASP A 87 -12.58 1.48 -9.99
N ARG A 88 -12.36 2.19 -8.88
CA ARG A 88 -13.43 2.60 -7.96
C ARG A 88 -14.43 3.53 -8.63
N VAL A 89 -13.97 4.47 -9.45
CA VAL A 89 -14.85 5.41 -10.16
C VAL A 89 -15.57 4.74 -11.32
N ILE A 90 -14.88 3.91 -12.12
CA ILE A 90 -15.44 3.32 -13.33
C ILE A 90 -16.41 2.18 -13.04
N THR A 91 -16.11 1.32 -12.04
CA THR A 91 -16.90 0.10 -11.80
C THR A 91 -18.39 0.39 -11.57
N PRO A 92 -18.78 1.35 -10.72
CA PRO A 92 -20.20 1.64 -10.50
C PRO A 92 -20.88 2.25 -11.72
N LEU A 93 -20.15 3.01 -12.56
CA LEU A 93 -20.69 3.55 -13.81
C LEU A 93 -21.00 2.43 -14.81
N VAL A 94 -20.09 1.46 -14.96
CA VAL A 94 -20.31 0.29 -15.81
C VAL A 94 -21.51 -0.52 -15.30
N GLN A 95 -21.59 -0.77 -13.99
CA GLN A 95 -22.73 -1.46 -13.38
C GLN A 95 -24.05 -0.70 -13.57
N ALA A 96 -24.03 0.64 -13.52
CA ALA A 96 -25.21 1.46 -13.80
C ALA A 96 -25.68 1.28 -15.25
N VAL A 97 -24.75 1.30 -16.22
CA VAL A 97 -25.07 1.04 -17.64
C VAL A 97 -25.64 -0.36 -17.83
N GLU A 98 -25.09 -1.39 -17.17
CA GLU A 98 -25.64 -2.74 -17.23
C GLU A 98 -27.06 -2.82 -16.68
N ARG A 99 -27.36 -2.12 -15.57
CA ARG A 99 -28.72 -2.04 -15.03
C ARG A 99 -29.68 -1.37 -16.01
N ILE A 100 -29.26 -0.27 -16.65
CA ILE A 100 -30.05 0.41 -17.69
C ILE A 100 -30.35 -0.57 -18.84
N ARG A 101 -29.36 -1.31 -19.32
CA ARG A 101 -29.53 -2.30 -20.39
C ARG A 101 -30.56 -3.37 -20.03
N LYS A 102 -30.46 -3.94 -18.81
CA LYS A 102 -31.42 -4.94 -18.30
C LYS A 102 -32.84 -4.36 -18.22
N GLN A 103 -32.99 -3.15 -17.67
CA GLN A 103 -34.29 -2.50 -17.53
C GLN A 103 -34.94 -2.17 -18.88
N LEU A 104 -34.14 -1.73 -19.87
CA LEU A 104 -34.63 -1.53 -21.23
C LEU A 104 -35.07 -2.85 -21.86
N ALA A 105 -34.29 -3.92 -21.72
CA ALA A 105 -34.64 -5.23 -22.24
C ALA A 105 -35.95 -5.77 -21.64
N MET A 106 -36.18 -5.58 -20.32
CA MET A 106 -37.46 -5.90 -19.69
C MET A 106 -38.64 -5.09 -20.26
N ALA A 107 -38.39 -3.87 -20.71
CA ALA A 107 -39.38 -3.01 -21.37
C ALA A 107 -39.48 -3.22 -22.89
N ASN A 108 -38.91 -4.31 -23.44
CA ASN A 108 -38.85 -4.59 -24.88
C ASN A 108 -38.14 -3.48 -25.70
N ARG A 109 -37.16 -2.81 -25.12
CA ARG A 109 -36.33 -1.77 -25.76
C ARG A 109 -34.84 -2.12 -25.63
N HIS A 110 -34.00 -1.45 -26.39
CA HIS A 110 -32.55 -1.61 -26.30
C HIS A 110 -31.81 -0.31 -26.64
N LEU A 111 -30.55 -0.20 -26.21
CA LEU A 111 -29.66 0.88 -26.65
C LEU A 111 -29.23 0.65 -28.11
N ALA A 112 -28.69 1.70 -28.75
CA ALA A 112 -28.15 1.58 -30.09
C ALA A 112 -27.05 0.51 -30.15
N GLY A 113 -27.15 -0.43 -31.10
CA GLY A 113 -26.21 -1.55 -31.25
C GLY A 113 -26.38 -2.71 -30.26
N ASP A 114 -27.24 -2.59 -29.25
CA ASP A 114 -27.35 -3.56 -28.14
C ASP A 114 -28.50 -4.58 -28.30
N GLN A 115 -28.98 -4.78 -29.53
CA GLN A 115 -30.13 -5.64 -29.79
C GLN A 115 -29.88 -7.11 -29.44
N LYS A 116 -28.66 -7.61 -29.66
CA LYS A 116 -28.29 -9.00 -29.34
C LYS A 116 -28.39 -9.28 -27.85
N PHE A 117 -27.88 -8.37 -27.01
CA PHE A 117 -27.97 -8.48 -25.56
C PHE A 117 -29.42 -8.52 -25.10
N ALA A 118 -30.25 -7.60 -25.59
CA ALA A 118 -31.65 -7.52 -25.19
C ALA A 118 -32.40 -8.84 -25.48
N ARG A 119 -32.20 -9.43 -26.67
CA ARG A 119 -32.78 -10.74 -27.02
C ARG A 119 -32.28 -11.86 -26.11
N SER A 120 -30.97 -12.00 -25.95
CA SER A 120 -30.40 -13.05 -25.09
C SER A 120 -30.85 -12.92 -23.63
N PHE A 121 -31.02 -11.69 -23.15
CA PHE A 121 -31.46 -11.43 -21.78
C PHE A 121 -32.94 -11.78 -21.60
N GLN A 122 -33.78 -11.47 -22.59
CA GLN A 122 -35.19 -11.85 -22.59
C GLN A 122 -35.39 -13.37 -22.66
N GLU A 123 -34.60 -14.06 -23.50
CA GLU A 123 -34.59 -15.53 -23.58
C GLU A 123 -34.20 -16.14 -22.23
N ALA A 124 -33.09 -15.68 -21.62
CA ALA A 124 -32.67 -16.14 -20.30
C ALA A 124 -33.73 -15.85 -19.21
N LEU A 125 -34.39 -14.70 -19.25
CA LEU A 125 -35.49 -14.40 -18.33
C LEU A 125 -36.70 -15.32 -18.54
N ALA A 126 -37.04 -15.64 -19.78
CA ALA A 126 -38.13 -16.56 -20.10
C ALA A 126 -37.83 -17.99 -19.62
N GLU A 127 -36.58 -18.44 -19.73
CA GLU A 127 -36.15 -19.74 -19.18
C GLU A 127 -36.27 -19.77 -17.65
N VAL A 128 -35.76 -18.75 -16.96
CA VAL A 128 -35.82 -18.67 -15.49
C VAL A 128 -37.26 -18.59 -14.96
N THR A 129 -38.10 -17.77 -15.60
CA THR A 129 -39.51 -17.59 -15.20
C THR A 129 -40.41 -18.75 -15.62
N GLY A 130 -40.07 -19.44 -16.71
CA GLY A 130 -40.76 -20.66 -17.16
C GLY A 130 -40.39 -21.87 -16.32
N ALA A 131 -39.13 -22.00 -15.90
CA ALA A 131 -38.64 -23.06 -15.01
C ALA A 131 -39.23 -22.97 -13.60
N THR A 132 -39.64 -21.78 -13.14
CA THR A 132 -40.29 -21.58 -11.83
C THR A 132 -41.80 -21.87 -11.84
N ARG A 133 -42.42 -22.08 -13.01
CA ARG A 133 -43.86 -22.41 -13.13
C ARG A 133 -44.16 -23.90 -13.38
N LYS A 134 -43.13 -24.75 -13.47
CA LYS A 134 -43.27 -26.22 -13.56
C LYS A 134 -42.99 -26.84 -12.20
#